data_AF-A0A8H8NZM1-F1
#
_entry.id   AF-A0A8H8NZM1-F1
#
_cell.length_a   1.000
_cell.length_b   1.000
_cell.length_c   1.000
_cell.angle_alpha   90.00
_cell.angle_beta   90.00
_cell.angle_gamma   90.00
#
_symmetry.space_group_name_H-M   'P 1'
#
loop_
_entity.id
_entity.type
_entity.pdbx_description
1 polymer ?
#
loop_
_entity_poly.entity_id
_entity_poly.type
_entity_poly.pdbx_seq_one_letter_code
_entity_poly.pdbx_strand_id
1 'polypeptide(L)'
;MPQELLTLPPVYCVVGIYRLLTDPLIRQPVWDKCRHGVRRGGLVGLFWAALTWKLQKAFVGYFLLSTPRFTGLSNDRVFGYQLPLDVGTYATLLFLGDQITGIINFFLSRNLGIARDRAWDQTMTSRGKEESFWGGILSRRVEWEKPPHVTTDPPKWEKHVGNKVLRIVISKLILAPLNFIPFLGLGISAWMKALSTSRGLHSPYFKLKKMTPKEVAVFVEERKWDYRAFGFTAALLESIPIIGIGFTISNRIASYLEKRQDLFRRGEIKPLPPRIVTLDNGEKLELAPSRHAGAGFTKEEVTGGRN
;
A
#
# COMPACT_ATOMS: atom_id res chain seq x y z
N MET A 1 8.11 -21.00 3.82
CA MET A 1 7.91 -19.79 4.64
C MET A 1 7.07 -20.16 5.85
N PRO A 2 7.45 -19.71 7.07
CA PRO A 2 6.68 -19.99 8.29
C PRO A 2 5.29 -19.37 8.21
N GLN A 3 4.32 -20.13 8.68
CA GLN A 3 2.89 -19.95 8.40
C GLN A 3 2.23 -18.80 9.19
N GLU A 4 2.86 -18.38 10.28
CA GLU A 4 2.38 -17.43 11.29
C GLU A 4 2.43 -15.95 10.84
N LEU A 5 3.36 -15.59 9.97
CA LEU A 5 3.60 -14.20 9.54
C LEU A 5 2.54 -13.65 8.57
N LEU A 6 1.61 -14.50 8.10
CA LEU A 6 0.60 -14.17 7.09
C LEU A 6 -0.75 -13.76 7.69
N THR A 7 -0.83 -13.52 8.99
CA THR A 7 -2.01 -12.96 9.65
C THR A 7 -2.03 -11.42 9.62
N LEU A 8 -0.88 -10.79 9.34
CA LEU A 8 -0.69 -9.34 9.35
C LEU A 8 -0.57 -8.77 7.91
N PRO A 9 -1.56 -8.01 7.42
CA PRO A 9 -1.55 -7.45 6.07
C PRO A 9 -0.30 -6.62 5.70
N PRO A 10 0.31 -5.83 6.61
CA PRO A 10 1.56 -5.11 6.32
C PRO A 10 2.74 -6.01 5.91
N VAL A 11 2.83 -7.22 6.49
CA VAL A 11 3.94 -8.16 6.28
C VAL A 11 3.97 -8.66 4.83
N TYR A 12 2.83 -8.64 4.13
CA TYR A 12 2.76 -9.01 2.72
C TYR A 12 3.70 -8.16 1.85
N CYS A 13 3.91 -6.88 2.17
CA CYS A 13 4.81 -6.03 1.40
C CYS A 13 6.27 -6.54 1.46
N VAL A 14 6.69 -7.03 2.64
CA VAL A 14 8.03 -7.63 2.86
C VAL A 14 8.17 -8.94 2.10
N VAL A 15 7.14 -9.79 2.14
CA VAL A 15 7.13 -11.06 1.40
C VAL A 15 7.16 -10.81 -0.11
N GLY A 16 6.45 -9.79 -0.59
CA GLY A 16 6.44 -9.39 -1.99
C GLY A 16 7.83 -9.00 -2.49
N ILE A 17 8.56 -8.17 -1.72
CA ILE A 17 9.91 -7.74 -2.12
C ILE A 17 10.91 -8.89 -2.01
N TYR A 18 10.82 -9.69 -0.96
CA TYR A 18 11.63 -10.91 -0.83
C TYR A 18 11.47 -11.81 -2.05
N ARG A 19 10.23 -12.04 -2.51
CA ARG A 19 9.97 -12.87 -3.68
C ARG A 19 10.49 -12.25 -4.97
N LEU A 20 10.28 -10.95 -5.17
CA LEU A 20 10.80 -10.25 -6.35
C LEU A 20 12.33 -10.35 -6.45
N LEU A 21 13.02 -10.35 -5.31
CA LEU A 21 14.48 -10.43 -5.26
C LEU A 21 15.01 -11.86 -5.39
N THR A 22 14.31 -12.85 -4.82
CA THR A 22 14.79 -14.24 -4.74
C THR A 22 14.36 -15.11 -5.91
N ASP A 23 13.20 -14.87 -6.52
CA ASP A 23 12.65 -15.72 -7.58
C ASP A 23 13.12 -15.23 -8.97
N PRO A 24 14.03 -15.96 -9.65
CA PRO A 24 14.54 -15.54 -10.96
C PRO A 24 13.45 -15.59 -12.04
N LEU A 25 12.43 -16.44 -11.90
CA LEU A 25 11.33 -16.57 -12.86
C LEU A 25 10.47 -15.31 -12.90
N ILE A 26 10.36 -14.61 -11.77
CA ILE A 26 9.64 -13.33 -11.68
C ILE A 26 10.58 -12.17 -11.99
N ARG A 27 11.80 -12.18 -11.44
CA ARG A 27 12.73 -11.05 -11.53
C ARG A 27 13.18 -10.74 -12.95
N GLN A 28 13.52 -11.76 -13.75
CA GLN A 28 14.01 -11.58 -15.12
C GLN A 28 12.98 -10.91 -16.05
N PRO A 29 11.74 -11.42 -16.21
CA PRO A 29 10.77 -10.82 -17.13
C PRO A 29 10.33 -9.42 -16.69
N VAL A 30 10.36 -9.14 -15.38
CA VAL A 30 10.12 -7.81 -14.83
C VAL A 30 11.26 -6.87 -15.19
N TRP A 31 12.51 -7.29 -14.94
CA TRP A 31 13.68 -6.49 -15.23
C TRP A 31 13.81 -6.19 -16.71
N ASP A 32 13.61 -7.18 -17.58
CA ASP A 32 13.71 -7.02 -19.04
C ASP A 32 12.72 -5.99 -19.56
N LYS A 33 11.52 -5.92 -18.96
CA LYS A 33 10.54 -4.91 -19.35
C LYS A 33 10.89 -3.50 -18.87
N CYS A 34 11.52 -3.39 -17.70
CA CYS A 34 11.90 -2.11 -17.11
C CYS A 34 13.28 -1.60 -17.55
N ARG A 35 14.17 -2.48 -18.01
CA ARG A 35 15.61 -2.23 -18.26
C ARG A 35 15.86 -0.97 -19.09
N HIS A 36 15.17 -0.83 -20.22
CA HIS A 36 15.35 0.31 -21.12
C HIS A 36 14.84 1.63 -20.50
N GLY A 37 13.72 1.58 -19.78
CA GLY A 37 13.16 2.75 -19.09
C GLY A 37 14.05 3.19 -17.93
N VAL A 38 14.54 2.25 -17.12
CA VAL A 38 15.50 2.51 -16.04
C VAL A 38 16.79 3.10 -16.59
N ARG A 39 17.35 2.53 -17.67
CA ARG A 39 18.60 3.02 -18.27
C ARG A 39 18.45 4.45 -18.81
N ARG A 40 17.37 4.74 -19.55
CA ARG A 40 17.11 6.09 -20.09
C ARG A 40 16.86 7.10 -18.98
N GLY A 41 15.98 6.75 -18.03
CA GLY A 41 15.69 7.61 -16.87
C GLY A 41 16.89 7.84 -15.97
N GLY A 42 17.74 6.81 -15.78
CA GLY A 42 18.99 6.92 -15.03
C GLY A 42 20.00 7.85 -15.71
N LEU A 43 20.20 7.73 -17.02
CA LEU A 43 21.09 8.63 -17.77
C LEU A 43 20.61 10.09 -17.71
N VAL A 44 19.31 10.33 -17.93
CA VAL A 44 18.74 11.68 -17.85
C VAL A 44 18.79 12.21 -16.41
N GLY A 45 18.52 11.36 -15.41
CA GLY A 45 18.60 11.71 -14.00
C GLY A 45 20.02 12.08 -13.55
N LEU A 46 21.04 11.33 -14.01
CA LEU A 46 22.45 11.64 -13.75
C LEU A 46 22.88 12.95 -14.42
N PHE A 47 22.47 13.17 -15.67
CA PHE A 47 22.73 14.43 -16.36
C PHE A 47 22.07 15.62 -15.63
N TRP A 48 20.81 15.48 -15.24
CA TRP A 48 20.07 16.48 -14.46
C TRP A 48 20.75 16.76 -13.11
N ALA A 49 21.16 15.71 -12.39
CA ALA A 49 21.90 15.80 -11.14
C ALA A 49 23.19 16.61 -11.29
N ALA A 50 24.02 16.28 -12.28
CA ALA A 50 25.27 16.98 -12.53
C ALA A 50 25.06 18.45 -12.90
N LEU A 51 24.08 18.72 -13.77
CA LEU A 51 23.76 20.08 -14.23
C LEU A 51 23.25 20.98 -13.09
N THR A 52 22.38 20.43 -12.24
CA THR A 52 21.69 21.22 -11.21
C THR A 52 22.38 21.19 -9.84
N TRP A 53 23.44 20.40 -9.66
CA TRP A 53 24.10 20.17 -8.37
C TRP A 53 24.42 21.45 -7.59
N LYS A 54 25.11 22.41 -8.21
CA LYS A 54 25.50 23.66 -7.55
C LYS A 54 24.28 24.50 -7.15
N LEU A 55 23.30 24.57 -8.03
CA LEU A 55 22.05 25.31 -7.80
C LEU A 55 21.23 24.66 -6.67
N GLN A 56 21.11 23.34 -6.66
CA GLN A 56 20.39 22.59 -5.63
C GLN A 56 21.07 22.72 -4.28
N LYS A 57 22.40 22.61 -4.21
CA LYS A 57 23.15 22.78 -2.97
C LYS A 57 23.00 24.20 -2.40
N ALA A 58 23.04 25.21 -3.27
CA ALA A 58 22.79 26.60 -2.87
C ALA A 58 21.35 26.81 -2.36
N PHE A 59 20.35 26.25 -3.06
CA PHE A 59 18.95 26.32 -2.65
C PHE A 59 18.70 25.63 -1.30
N VAL A 60 19.25 24.43 -1.08
CA VAL A 60 19.12 23.68 0.17
C VAL A 60 19.82 24.41 1.31
N GLY A 61 21.04 24.90 1.08
CA GLY A 61 21.77 25.70 2.06
C GLY A 61 21.01 26.97 2.45
N TYR A 62 20.53 27.73 1.47
CA TYR A 62 19.84 28.98 1.73
C TYR A 62 18.42 28.80 2.29
N PHE A 63 17.63 27.87 1.77
CA PHE A 63 16.21 27.77 2.10
C PHE A 63 15.92 26.75 3.19
N LEU A 64 16.53 25.55 3.12
CA LEU A 64 16.25 24.48 4.08
C LEU A 64 17.03 24.67 5.38
N LEU A 65 18.34 24.96 5.32
CA LEU A 65 19.16 25.11 6.51
C LEU A 65 19.00 26.48 7.20
N SER A 66 18.71 27.55 6.46
CA SER A 66 18.42 28.87 7.07
C SER A 66 17.02 28.99 7.65
N THR A 67 16.15 27.99 7.43
CA THR A 67 14.84 27.97 8.09
C THR A 67 15.05 27.58 9.56
N PRO A 68 14.52 28.34 10.55
CA PRO A 68 14.69 28.09 12.00
C PRO A 68 14.28 26.68 12.49
N ARG A 69 13.58 25.92 11.63
CA ARG A 69 13.12 24.54 11.87
C ARG A 69 14.22 23.50 11.72
N PHE A 70 15.30 23.80 10.98
CA PHE A 70 16.41 22.87 10.71
C PHE A 70 17.78 23.43 11.14
N THR A 71 17.81 24.63 11.72
CA THR A 71 19.03 25.25 12.27
C THR A 71 19.65 24.43 13.40
N GLY A 72 18.85 23.66 14.15
CA GLY A 72 19.36 22.68 15.14
C GLY A 72 20.07 21.46 14.53
N LEU A 73 19.88 21.20 13.24
CA LEU A 73 20.55 20.16 12.46
C LEU A 73 21.71 20.71 11.62
N SER A 74 22.04 22.01 11.73
CA SER A 74 23.13 22.62 10.96
C SER A 74 24.53 22.26 11.48
N ASN A 75 24.61 21.62 12.64
CA ASN A 75 25.85 21.05 13.13
C ASN A 75 26.02 19.68 12.47
N ASP A 76 27.24 19.30 12.08
CA ASP A 76 27.60 18.00 11.48
C ASP A 76 27.29 16.76 12.35
N ARG A 77 26.49 16.94 13.40
CA ARG A 77 26.08 15.95 14.38
C ARG A 77 24.56 15.77 14.31
N VAL A 78 24.14 14.61 13.83
CA VAL A 78 22.74 14.17 13.92
C VAL A 78 22.64 13.14 15.04
N PHE A 79 21.85 13.43 16.08
CA PHE A 79 21.74 12.60 17.30
C PHE A 79 23.09 12.30 17.99
N GLY A 80 24.05 13.23 17.91
CA GLY A 80 25.38 13.09 18.53
C GLY A 80 26.42 12.34 17.69
N TYR A 81 26.02 11.74 16.55
CA TYR A 81 26.95 11.08 15.63
C TYR A 81 27.44 12.03 14.55
N GLN A 82 28.76 12.06 14.32
CA GLN A 82 29.36 12.76 13.19
C GLN A 82 29.00 12.04 11.90
N LEU A 83 28.34 12.75 11.00
CA LEU A 83 28.03 12.20 9.70
C LEU A 83 29.26 12.30 8.76
N PRO A 84 29.50 11.31 7.89
CA PRO A 84 30.61 11.35 6.94
C PRO A 84 30.44 12.41 5.85
N LEU A 85 29.23 12.96 5.68
CA LEU A 85 28.92 14.04 4.77
C LEU A 85 28.18 15.15 5.54
N ASP A 86 28.41 16.38 5.12
CA ASP A 86 27.69 17.56 5.59
C ASP A 86 26.16 17.38 5.45
N VAL A 87 25.41 17.81 6.46
CA VAL A 87 23.94 17.73 6.52
C VAL A 87 23.30 18.40 5.30
N GLY A 88 23.88 19.51 4.82
CA GLY A 88 23.43 20.16 3.59
C GLY A 88 23.57 19.28 2.35
N THR A 89 24.64 18.47 2.30
CA THR A 89 24.87 17.51 1.22
C THR A 89 23.87 16.35 1.28
N TYR A 90 23.56 15.82 2.47
CA TYR A 90 22.49 14.81 2.63
C TYR A 90 21.11 15.32 2.21
N ALA A 91 20.73 16.52 2.66
CA ALA A 91 19.45 17.12 2.28
C ALA A 91 19.35 17.35 0.76
N THR A 92 20.46 17.75 0.14
CA THR A 92 20.55 17.89 -1.33
C THR A 92 20.39 16.54 -2.03
N LEU A 93 21.03 15.48 -1.53
CA LEU A 93 20.88 14.13 -2.10
C LEU A 93 19.45 13.59 -1.97
N LEU A 94 18.77 13.82 -0.83
CA LEU A 94 17.37 13.42 -0.66
C LEU A 94 16.44 14.20 -1.60
N PHE A 95 16.64 15.51 -1.71
CA PHE A 95 15.86 16.36 -2.60
C PHE A 95 16.05 15.99 -4.08
N LEU A 96 17.30 15.76 -4.49
CA LEU A 96 17.63 15.31 -5.83
C LEU A 96 17.13 13.88 -6.09
N GLY A 97 17.16 13.01 -5.07
CA GLY A 97 16.62 11.65 -5.15
C GLY A 97 15.14 11.62 -5.51
N ASP A 98 14.32 12.52 -4.94
CA ASP A 98 12.91 12.66 -5.30
C ASP A 98 12.73 13.10 -6.77
N GLN A 99 13.54 14.07 -7.23
CA GLN A 99 13.51 14.52 -8.63
C GLN A 99 13.91 13.41 -9.61
N ILE A 100 15.00 12.70 -9.32
CA ILE A 100 15.46 11.54 -10.12
C ILE A 100 14.38 10.47 -10.14
N THR A 101 13.71 10.21 -9.01
CA THR A 101 12.59 9.27 -8.93
C THR A 101 11.46 9.67 -9.87
N GLY A 102 11.13 10.97 -9.94
CA GLY A 102 10.17 11.52 -10.89
C GLY A 102 10.58 11.28 -12.34
N ILE A 103 11.84 11.55 -12.68
CA ILE A 103 12.39 11.32 -14.03
C ILE A 103 12.32 9.84 -14.40
N ILE A 104 12.78 8.94 -13.53
CA ILE A 104 12.73 7.50 -13.79
C ILE A 104 11.28 7.02 -13.95
N ASN A 105 10.37 7.48 -13.09
CA ASN A 105 8.94 7.15 -13.19
C ASN A 105 8.31 7.65 -14.50
N PHE A 106 8.72 8.81 -15.02
CA PHE A 106 8.26 9.29 -16.31
C PHE A 106 8.61 8.29 -17.43
N PHE A 107 9.87 7.86 -17.51
CA PHE A 107 10.32 6.88 -18.50
C PHE A 107 9.77 5.46 -18.27
N LEU A 108 9.42 5.12 -17.02
CA LEU A 108 8.84 3.82 -16.68
C LEU A 108 7.31 3.77 -16.76
N SER A 109 6.61 4.90 -16.75
CA SER A 109 5.16 5.00 -16.55
C SER A 109 4.33 3.96 -17.33
N ARG A 110 4.61 3.79 -18.63
CA ARG A 110 3.92 2.81 -19.49
C ARG A 110 4.38 1.36 -19.29
N ASN A 111 5.68 1.16 -19.06
CA ASN A 111 6.26 -0.18 -18.89
C ASN A 111 5.98 -0.77 -17.50
N LEU A 112 5.80 0.08 -16.50
CA LEU A 112 5.61 -0.31 -15.10
C LEU A 112 4.27 -1.01 -14.89
N GLY A 113 3.21 -0.60 -15.61
CA GLY A 113 1.93 -1.32 -15.61
C GLY A 113 2.11 -2.75 -16.13
N ILE A 114 2.75 -2.90 -17.29
CA ILE A 114 2.99 -4.21 -17.92
C ILE A 114 3.89 -5.09 -17.04
N ALA A 115 4.91 -4.50 -16.41
CA ALA A 115 5.80 -5.24 -15.51
C ALA A 115 5.07 -5.75 -14.25
N ARG A 116 4.14 -4.95 -13.70
CA ARG A 116 3.29 -5.37 -12.57
C ARG A 116 2.38 -6.54 -12.94
N ASP A 117 1.75 -6.48 -14.11
CA ASP A 117 0.85 -7.55 -14.58
C ASP A 117 1.66 -8.84 -14.85
N ARG A 118 2.81 -8.74 -15.50
CA ARG A 118 3.71 -9.91 -15.69
C ARG A 118 4.20 -10.49 -14.38
N ALA A 119 4.57 -9.65 -13.41
CA ALA A 119 5.01 -10.11 -12.10
C ALA A 119 3.90 -10.90 -11.40
N TRP A 120 2.67 -10.42 -11.49
CA TRP A 120 1.49 -11.08 -10.97
C TRP A 120 1.26 -12.45 -11.63
N ASP A 121 1.25 -12.49 -12.96
CA ASP A 121 1.01 -13.72 -13.73
C ASP A 121 2.06 -14.80 -13.43
N GLN A 122 3.34 -14.44 -13.43
CA GLN A 122 4.43 -15.37 -13.07
C GLN A 122 4.32 -15.85 -11.62
N THR A 123 3.82 -15.01 -10.72
CA THR A 123 3.55 -15.41 -9.34
C THR A 123 2.41 -16.45 -9.27
N MET A 124 1.39 -16.34 -10.13
CA MET A 124 0.31 -17.33 -10.21
C MET A 124 0.80 -18.64 -10.79
N THR A 125 1.54 -18.59 -11.90
CA THR A 125 2.10 -19.78 -12.56
C THR A 125 3.02 -20.54 -11.61
N SER A 126 3.94 -19.84 -10.93
CA SER A 126 4.86 -20.46 -9.97
C SER A 126 4.17 -21.06 -8.73
N ARG A 127 2.92 -20.71 -8.44
CA ARG A 127 2.14 -21.34 -7.37
C ARG A 127 1.25 -22.51 -7.81
N GLY A 128 1.20 -22.80 -9.11
CA GLY A 128 0.35 -23.87 -9.65
C GLY A 128 -1.14 -23.67 -9.37
N LYS A 129 -1.58 -22.43 -9.11
CA LYS A 129 -3.00 -22.10 -8.94
C LYS A 129 -3.53 -21.56 -10.27
N GLU A 130 -4.03 -22.46 -11.11
CA GLU A 130 -4.67 -22.13 -12.40
C GLU A 130 -5.94 -21.28 -12.23
N GLU A 131 -6.47 -20.70 -13.31
CA GLU A 131 -7.74 -19.95 -13.28
C GLU A 131 -8.92 -20.76 -12.72
N SER A 132 -8.91 -22.08 -12.95
CA SER A 132 -9.88 -23.04 -12.39
C SER A 132 -9.87 -23.07 -10.86
N PHE A 133 -8.75 -22.72 -10.21
CA PHE A 133 -8.66 -22.56 -8.75
C PHE A 133 -9.60 -21.45 -8.26
N TRP A 134 -9.81 -20.40 -9.06
CA TRP A 134 -10.56 -19.19 -8.68
C TRP A 134 -12.01 -19.16 -9.20
N GLY A 135 -12.34 -19.96 -10.23
CA GLY A 135 -13.60 -19.87 -10.98
C GLY A 135 -14.87 -20.42 -10.31
N GLY A 136 -14.79 -20.97 -9.09
CA GLY A 136 -15.95 -21.55 -8.41
C GLY A 136 -16.85 -20.53 -7.69
N ILE A 137 -18.16 -20.82 -7.59
CA ILE A 137 -19.14 -20.07 -6.77
C ILE A 137 -18.64 -19.90 -5.32
N LEU A 138 -17.93 -20.91 -4.81
CA LEU A 138 -17.31 -20.91 -3.47
C LEU A 138 -16.25 -19.80 -3.30
N SER A 139 -15.52 -19.45 -4.37
CA SER A 139 -14.49 -18.41 -4.36
C SER A 139 -15.07 -17.00 -4.46
N ARG A 140 -16.33 -16.86 -4.87
CA ARG A 140 -17.09 -15.59 -4.85
C ARG A 140 -17.70 -15.29 -3.48
N ARG A 141 -17.75 -16.28 -2.56
CA ARG A 141 -18.42 -16.08 -1.29
C ARG A 141 -17.77 -14.99 -0.44
N VAL A 142 -18.67 -14.12 -0.02
CA VAL A 142 -18.59 -13.00 0.90
C VAL A 142 -18.45 -13.60 2.30
N GLU A 143 -17.56 -13.07 3.16
CA GLU A 143 -17.23 -13.67 4.47
C GLU A 143 -18.44 -13.73 5.40
N TRP A 144 -19.42 -12.87 5.17
CA TRP A 144 -20.64 -12.77 5.97
C TRP A 144 -21.80 -13.46 5.26
N GLU A 145 -22.58 -14.25 6.01
CA GLU A 145 -23.82 -14.86 5.50
C GLU A 145 -24.85 -13.79 5.05
N LYS A 146 -24.79 -12.60 5.66
CA LYS A 146 -25.48 -11.39 5.20
C LYS A 146 -24.46 -10.27 4.98
N PRO A 147 -24.17 -9.87 3.72
CA PRO A 147 -23.23 -8.79 3.48
C PRO A 147 -23.70 -7.47 4.08
N PRO A 148 -22.76 -6.60 4.54
CA PRO A 148 -23.10 -5.22 4.83
C PRO A 148 -23.66 -4.56 3.57
N HIS A 149 -24.67 -3.71 3.73
CA HIS A 149 -25.20 -2.93 2.61
C HIS A 149 -24.13 -1.91 2.20
N VAL A 150 -23.52 -2.12 1.04
CA VAL A 150 -22.54 -1.19 0.48
C VAL A 150 -23.25 -0.31 -0.53
N THR A 151 -23.29 0.99 -0.25
CA THR A 151 -23.65 2.00 -1.25
C THR A 151 -22.62 1.91 -2.36
N THR A 152 -23.07 1.63 -3.59
CA THR A 152 -22.18 1.44 -4.76
C THR A 152 -21.29 2.66 -5.04
N ASP A 153 -21.70 3.82 -4.56
CA ASP A 153 -20.96 5.06 -4.68
C ASP A 153 -19.91 5.15 -3.56
N PRO A 154 -18.61 5.28 -3.89
CA PRO A 154 -17.62 5.65 -2.88
C PRO A 154 -18.10 6.96 -2.21
N PRO A 155 -17.84 7.14 -0.90
CA PRO A 155 -18.22 8.37 -0.21
C PRO A 155 -17.83 9.60 -1.04
N LYS A 156 -18.72 10.59 -1.18
CA LYS A 156 -18.49 11.75 -2.07
C LYS A 156 -17.10 12.39 -1.86
N TRP A 157 -16.58 12.35 -0.64
CA TRP A 157 -15.23 12.84 -0.31
C TRP A 157 -14.10 12.03 -0.97
N GLU A 158 -14.20 10.71 -1.15
CA GLU A 158 -13.17 9.89 -1.83
C GLU A 158 -13.02 10.30 -3.30
N LYS A 159 -14.13 10.66 -3.96
CA LYS A 159 -14.13 11.15 -5.35
C LYS A 159 -13.38 12.49 -5.48
N HIS A 160 -13.48 13.36 -4.47
CA HIS A 160 -12.81 14.66 -4.46
C HIS A 160 -11.35 14.56 -3.96
N VAL A 161 -11.08 13.73 -2.94
CA VAL A 161 -9.73 13.44 -2.42
C VAL A 161 -8.89 12.62 -3.41
N GLY A 162 -9.53 11.95 -4.38
CA GLY A 162 -8.88 11.32 -5.52
C GLY A 162 -8.15 12.30 -6.46
N ASN A 163 -8.54 13.58 -6.46
CA ASN A 163 -7.82 14.60 -7.22
C ASN A 163 -6.43 14.82 -6.60
N LYS A 164 -5.37 14.46 -7.35
CA LYS A 164 -3.97 14.66 -6.94
C LYS A 164 -3.71 16.07 -6.42
N VAL A 165 -4.34 17.08 -7.04
CA VAL A 165 -4.23 18.50 -6.65
C VAL A 165 -4.86 18.75 -5.28
N LEU A 166 -6.10 18.33 -5.04
CA LEU A 166 -6.78 18.53 -3.76
C LEU A 166 -6.02 17.82 -2.63
N ARG A 167 -5.47 16.64 -2.90
CA ARG A 167 -4.63 15.92 -1.93
C ARG A 167 -3.36 16.67 -1.58
N ILE A 168 -2.68 17.27 -2.57
CA ILE A 168 -1.50 18.12 -2.34
C ILE A 168 -1.91 19.35 -1.52
N VAL A 169 -3.04 19.98 -1.84
CA VAL A 169 -3.57 21.14 -1.12
C VAL A 169 -3.88 20.79 0.33
N ILE A 170 -4.64 19.72 0.61
CA ILE A 170 -4.94 19.27 1.98
C ILE A 170 -3.65 18.94 2.74
N SER A 171 -2.73 18.20 2.10
CA SER A 171 -1.47 17.79 2.74
C SER A 171 -0.51 18.96 3.00
N LYS A 172 -0.54 20.01 2.17
CA LYS A 172 0.41 21.12 2.27
C LYS A 172 -0.14 22.37 2.98
N LEU A 173 -1.44 22.66 2.83
CA LEU A 173 -2.07 23.87 3.37
C LEU A 173 -2.80 23.61 4.68
N ILE A 174 -3.64 22.58 4.75
CA ILE A 174 -4.43 22.28 5.96
C ILE A 174 -3.55 21.63 7.03
N LEU A 175 -2.64 20.76 6.59
CA LEU A 175 -1.68 20.09 7.48
C LEU A 175 -0.39 20.90 7.70
N ALA A 176 -0.32 22.12 7.16
CA ALA A 176 0.79 23.05 7.41
C ALA A 176 1.16 23.19 8.90
N PRO A 177 0.19 23.33 9.83
CA PRO A 177 0.46 23.45 11.27
C PRO A 177 0.83 22.12 11.92
N LEU A 178 0.46 20.98 11.33
CA LEU A 178 0.75 19.63 11.87
C LEU A 178 2.18 19.15 11.53
N ASN A 179 2.95 19.93 10.76
CA ASN A 179 4.31 19.60 10.33
C ASN A 179 5.37 19.60 11.45
N PHE A 180 4.99 19.82 12.71
CA PHE A 180 5.89 19.65 13.86
C PHE A 180 6.41 18.21 13.98
N ILE A 181 5.70 17.23 13.42
CA ILE A 181 6.08 15.82 13.45
C ILE A 181 6.66 15.42 12.08
N PRO A 182 7.96 15.08 11.98
CA PRO A 182 8.53 14.58 10.74
C PRO A 182 7.78 13.33 10.27
N PHE A 183 7.65 13.17 8.95
CA PHE A 183 6.92 12.07 8.31
C PHE A 183 5.39 12.03 8.51
N LEU A 184 4.80 12.91 9.33
CA LEU A 184 3.35 12.90 9.56
C LEU A 184 2.56 13.18 8.28
N GLY A 185 2.98 14.17 7.49
CA GLY A 185 2.36 14.45 6.19
C GLY A 185 2.44 13.26 5.22
N LEU A 186 3.56 12.53 5.23
CA LEU A 186 3.70 11.30 4.46
C LEU A 186 2.71 10.24 4.93
N GLY A 187 2.61 10.02 6.25
CA GLY A 187 1.66 9.10 6.87
C GLY A 187 0.20 9.44 6.53
N ILE A 188 -0.21 10.70 6.67
CA ILE A 188 -1.58 11.11 6.36
C ILE A 188 -1.87 10.95 4.86
N SER A 189 -0.92 11.30 4.01
CA SER A 189 -1.08 11.09 2.57
C SER A 189 -1.22 9.58 2.24
N ALA A 190 -0.44 8.72 2.89
CA ALA A 190 -0.50 7.27 2.71
C ALA A 190 -1.84 6.73 3.19
N TRP A 191 -2.33 7.21 4.33
CA TRP A 191 -3.63 6.86 4.90
C TRP A 191 -4.78 7.22 3.95
N MET A 192 -4.79 8.44 3.41
CA MET A 192 -5.81 8.87 2.45
C MET A 192 -5.82 8.03 1.17
N LYS A 193 -4.65 7.57 0.68
CA LYS A 193 -4.58 6.70 -0.52
C LYS A 193 -4.68 5.21 -0.22
N ALA A 194 -4.75 4.79 1.05
CA ALA A 194 -4.57 3.39 1.44
C ALA A 194 -5.58 2.46 0.74
N LEU A 195 -6.88 2.77 0.84
CA LEU A 195 -7.94 1.97 0.22
C LEU A 195 -7.85 1.94 -1.31
N SER A 196 -7.57 3.09 -1.93
CA SER A 196 -7.38 3.19 -3.38
C SER A 196 -6.18 2.34 -3.84
N THR A 197 -5.07 2.40 -3.10
CA THR A 197 -3.84 1.67 -3.40
C THR A 197 -4.08 0.17 -3.27
N SER A 198 -4.69 -0.30 -2.19
CA SER A 198 -4.97 -1.74 -1.99
C SER A 198 -6.00 -2.29 -2.99
N ARG A 199 -7.08 -1.56 -3.30
CA ARG A 199 -8.02 -1.91 -4.38
C ARG A 199 -7.30 -2.00 -5.73
N GLY A 200 -6.43 -1.04 -6.01
CA GLY A 200 -5.61 -0.99 -7.22
C GLY A 200 -4.68 -2.20 -7.33
N LEU A 201 -4.02 -2.59 -6.25
CA LEU A 201 -3.13 -3.76 -6.16
C LEU A 201 -3.89 -5.09 -6.31
N HIS A 202 -5.08 -5.23 -5.71
CA HIS A 202 -5.93 -6.42 -5.84
C HIS A 202 -6.78 -6.48 -7.13
N SER A 203 -6.70 -5.48 -8.02
CA SER A 203 -7.52 -5.49 -9.25
C SER A 203 -7.39 -6.76 -10.12
N PRO A 204 -6.20 -7.32 -10.41
CA PRO A 204 -6.04 -8.56 -11.16
C PRO A 204 -6.71 -9.75 -10.47
N TYR A 205 -6.64 -9.79 -9.14
CA TYR A 205 -7.33 -10.80 -8.35
C TYR A 205 -8.85 -10.74 -8.51
N PHE A 206 -9.45 -9.55 -8.46
CA PHE A 206 -10.89 -9.38 -8.68
C PHE A 206 -11.30 -9.75 -10.11
N LYS A 207 -10.44 -9.45 -11.09
CA LYS A 207 -10.65 -9.82 -12.49
C LYS A 207 -10.65 -11.35 -12.68
N LEU A 208 -9.69 -12.05 -12.05
CA LEU A 208 -9.60 -13.51 -12.10
C LEU A 208 -10.85 -14.19 -11.50
N LYS A 209 -11.38 -13.63 -10.41
CA LYS A 209 -12.63 -14.11 -9.79
C LYS A 209 -13.91 -13.69 -10.54
N LYS A 210 -13.79 -12.91 -11.62
CA LYS A 210 -14.92 -12.36 -12.38
C LYS A 210 -15.95 -11.66 -11.50
N MET A 211 -15.47 -10.91 -10.49
CA MET A 211 -16.33 -10.19 -9.55
C MET A 211 -16.93 -8.95 -10.20
N THR A 212 -18.22 -8.70 -9.94
CA THR A 212 -18.87 -7.45 -10.34
C THR A 212 -18.39 -6.29 -9.45
N PRO A 213 -18.49 -5.02 -9.90
CA PRO A 213 -18.08 -3.87 -9.09
C PRO A 213 -18.76 -3.81 -7.72
N LYS A 214 -20.02 -4.27 -7.63
CA LYS A 214 -20.77 -4.39 -6.37
C LYS A 214 -20.16 -5.46 -5.45
N GLU A 215 -19.84 -6.63 -5.98
CA GLU A 215 -19.17 -7.70 -5.23
C GLU A 215 -17.79 -7.28 -4.74
N VAL A 216 -17.03 -6.54 -5.55
CA VAL A 216 -15.73 -5.98 -5.12
C VAL A 216 -15.90 -4.98 -3.98
N ALA A 217 -16.91 -4.10 -4.06
CA ALA A 217 -17.17 -3.12 -3.02
C ALA A 217 -17.53 -3.79 -1.69
N VAL A 218 -18.39 -4.81 -1.73
CA VAL A 218 -18.73 -5.66 -0.57
C VAL A 218 -17.48 -6.34 -0.02
N PHE A 219 -16.70 -7.02 -0.86
CA PHE A 219 -15.50 -7.74 -0.45
C PHE A 219 -14.47 -6.84 0.27
N VAL A 220 -14.30 -5.61 -0.24
CA VAL A 220 -13.39 -4.63 0.37
C VAL A 220 -13.95 -4.07 1.66
N GLU A 221 -15.26 -3.84 1.76
CA GLU A 221 -15.89 -3.32 2.99
C GLU A 221 -15.81 -4.32 4.14
N GLU A 222 -15.98 -5.61 3.86
CA GLU A 222 -15.80 -6.69 4.83
C GLU A 222 -14.40 -6.66 5.47
N ARG A 223 -13.38 -6.34 4.66
CA ARG A 223 -11.96 -6.37 5.04
C ARG A 223 -11.35 -4.97 5.09
N LYS A 224 -12.15 -3.94 5.35
CA LYS A 224 -11.73 -2.54 5.19
C LYS A 224 -10.47 -2.19 5.96
N TRP A 225 -10.30 -2.74 7.16
CA TRP A 225 -9.14 -2.48 8.01
C TRP A 225 -7.89 -3.18 7.49
N ASP A 226 -8.01 -4.40 6.98
CA ASP A 226 -6.90 -5.13 6.38
C ASP A 226 -6.45 -4.48 5.08
N TYR A 227 -7.42 -4.08 4.25
CA TYR A 227 -7.17 -3.31 3.02
C TYR A 227 -6.56 -1.93 3.31
N ARG A 228 -6.95 -1.28 4.41
CA ARG A 228 -6.32 -0.03 4.86
C ARG A 228 -4.89 -0.27 5.35
N ALA A 229 -4.65 -1.25 6.20
CA ALA A 229 -3.31 -1.52 6.75
C ALA A 229 -2.32 -1.93 5.66
N PHE A 230 -2.74 -2.84 4.76
CA PHE A 230 -1.95 -3.23 3.59
C PHE A 230 -1.70 -2.05 2.67
N GLY A 231 -2.76 -1.33 2.28
CA GLY A 231 -2.68 -0.19 1.38
C GLY A 231 -1.84 0.96 1.95
N PHE A 232 -1.90 1.20 3.26
CA PHE A 232 -1.08 2.20 3.96
C PHE A 232 0.41 1.83 3.94
N THR A 233 0.73 0.57 4.23
CA THR A 233 2.12 0.09 4.22
C THR A 233 2.69 0.13 2.80
N ALA A 234 1.95 -0.37 1.82
CA ALA A 234 2.31 -0.30 0.41
C ALA A 234 2.53 1.16 -0.04
N ALA A 235 1.60 2.04 0.35
CA ALA A 235 1.63 3.46 0.07
C ALA A 235 2.88 4.17 0.61
N LEU A 236 3.34 3.80 1.80
CA LEU A 236 4.55 4.33 2.43
C LEU A 236 5.81 3.84 1.72
N LEU A 237 5.88 2.53 1.45
CA LEU A 237 7.04 1.94 0.78
C LEU A 237 7.22 2.48 -0.64
N GLU A 238 6.12 2.69 -1.38
CA GLU A 238 6.14 3.32 -2.70
C GLU A 238 6.54 4.79 -2.69
N SER A 239 6.45 5.45 -1.53
CA SER A 239 6.84 6.85 -1.36
C SER A 239 8.33 7.03 -1.07
N ILE A 240 9.09 5.95 -0.89
CA ILE A 240 10.55 6.02 -0.73
C ILE A 240 11.18 6.37 -2.09
N PRO A 241 12.00 7.44 -2.19
CA PRO A 241 12.67 7.77 -3.44
C PRO A 241 13.50 6.59 -3.97
N ILE A 242 13.46 6.40 -5.29
CA ILE A 242 14.18 5.39 -6.08
C ILE A 242 13.69 3.95 -5.77
N ILE A 243 13.81 3.52 -4.52
CA ILE A 243 13.46 2.17 -4.05
C ILE A 243 11.95 1.93 -4.15
N GLY A 244 11.13 2.96 -3.95
CA GLY A 244 9.67 2.88 -4.03
C GLY A 244 9.15 2.36 -5.38
N ILE A 245 9.89 2.58 -6.46
CA ILE A 245 9.54 2.05 -7.80
C ILE A 245 9.49 0.52 -7.78
N GLY A 246 10.48 -0.12 -7.16
CA GLY A 246 10.51 -1.56 -6.97
C GLY A 246 9.36 -2.06 -6.11
N PHE A 247 9.03 -1.31 -5.06
CA PHE A 247 7.87 -1.61 -4.21
C PHE A 247 6.54 -1.59 -4.96
N THR A 248 6.39 -0.74 -5.99
CA THR A 248 5.15 -0.78 -6.78
C THR A 248 4.92 -2.12 -7.52
N ILE A 249 5.98 -2.86 -7.80
CA ILE A 249 5.93 -4.19 -8.44
C ILE A 249 5.83 -5.26 -7.35
N SER A 250 6.62 -5.16 -6.30
CA SER A 250 6.60 -6.15 -5.23
C SER A 250 5.29 -6.15 -4.44
N ASN A 251 4.68 -4.98 -4.22
CA ASN A 251 3.37 -4.86 -3.58
C ASN A 251 2.27 -5.48 -4.44
N ARG A 252 2.44 -5.49 -5.77
CA ARG A 252 1.54 -6.22 -6.68
C ARG A 252 1.67 -7.73 -6.46
N ILE A 253 2.87 -8.25 -6.36
CA ILE A 253 3.11 -9.67 -6.03
C ILE A 253 2.52 -10.00 -4.65
N ALA A 254 2.66 -9.08 -3.70
CA ALA A 254 2.17 -9.23 -2.33
C ALA A 254 0.65 -9.41 -2.25
N SER A 255 -0.12 -8.70 -3.09
CA SER A 255 -1.58 -8.80 -3.12
C SER A 255 -2.10 -10.17 -3.60
N TYR A 256 -1.21 -11.09 -4.00
CA TYR A 256 -1.58 -12.45 -4.39
C TYR A 256 -1.60 -13.42 -3.20
N LEU A 257 -1.08 -13.02 -2.04
CA LEU A 257 -0.88 -13.90 -0.88
C LEU A 257 -2.17 -14.14 -0.11
N GLU A 258 -3.10 -14.87 -0.72
CA GLU A 258 -4.34 -15.21 -0.05
C GLU A 258 -4.34 -16.68 0.40
N LYS A 259 -3.75 -16.87 1.59
CA LYS A 259 -3.84 -18.15 2.32
C LYS A 259 -5.23 -18.33 2.95
N ARG A 260 -5.92 -17.24 3.29
CA ARG A 260 -7.23 -17.24 3.96
C ARG A 260 -8.36 -17.87 3.12
N GLN A 261 -8.37 -17.63 1.80
CA GLN A 261 -9.36 -18.26 0.90
C GLN A 261 -9.09 -19.75 0.72
N ASP A 262 -7.84 -20.18 0.79
CA ASP A 262 -7.47 -21.60 0.78
C ASP A 262 -8.11 -22.32 1.98
N LEU A 263 -8.10 -21.68 3.16
CA LEU A 263 -8.71 -22.19 4.39
C LEU A 263 -10.25 -22.27 4.28
N PHE A 264 -10.90 -21.27 3.67
CA PHE A 264 -12.33 -21.31 3.35
C PHE A 264 -12.67 -22.45 2.39
N ARG A 265 -11.83 -22.68 1.36
CA ARG A 265 -12.02 -23.77 0.40
C ARG A 265 -11.86 -25.15 1.04
N ARG A 266 -10.88 -25.29 1.96
CA ARG A 266 -10.66 -26.52 2.73
C ARG A 266 -11.75 -26.79 3.77
N GLY A 267 -12.65 -25.83 4.01
CA GLY A 267 -13.70 -25.93 5.02
C GLY A 267 -13.19 -25.74 6.46
N GLU A 268 -11.92 -25.33 6.63
CA GLU A 268 -11.31 -25.07 7.92
C GLU A 268 -11.87 -23.79 8.57
N ILE A 269 -12.30 -22.82 7.74
CA ILE A 269 -12.95 -21.59 8.18
C ILE A 269 -14.38 -21.54 7.63
N LYS A 270 -15.35 -21.32 8.52
CA LYS A 270 -16.77 -21.09 8.18
C LYS A 270 -17.05 -19.60 8.05
N PRO A 271 -18.05 -19.19 7.23
CA PRO A 271 -18.47 -17.79 7.14
C PRO A 271 -18.86 -17.27 8.52
N LEU A 272 -18.58 -15.99 8.76
CA LEU A 272 -18.90 -15.35 10.02
C LEU A 272 -20.43 -15.18 10.12
N PRO A 273 -21.02 -15.41 11.31
CA PRO A 273 -22.42 -15.13 11.54
C PRO A 273 -22.71 -13.64 11.27
N PRO A 274 -23.95 -13.27 10.91
CA PRO A 274 -24.27 -11.89 10.57
C PRO A 274 -23.86 -10.92 11.68
N ARG A 275 -23.29 -9.76 11.29
CA ARG A 275 -22.86 -8.71 12.22
C ARG A 275 -23.96 -8.31 13.20
N ILE A 276 -25.21 -8.36 12.75
CA ILE A 276 -26.39 -8.14 13.59
C ILE A 276 -27.11 -9.48 13.70
N VAL A 277 -27.10 -10.06 14.89
CA VAL A 277 -27.86 -11.28 15.20
C VAL A 277 -29.13 -10.86 15.92
N THR A 278 -30.27 -11.29 15.41
CA THR A 278 -31.53 -11.18 16.15
C THR A 278 -31.59 -12.36 17.12
N LEU A 279 -31.57 -12.07 18.41
CA LEU A 279 -31.76 -13.08 19.45
C LEU A 279 -33.22 -13.55 19.48
N ASP A 280 -33.48 -14.71 20.06
CA ASP A 280 -34.84 -15.28 20.18
C ASP A 280 -35.80 -14.38 20.97
N ASN A 281 -35.26 -13.46 21.78
CA ASN A 281 -36.00 -12.43 22.51
C ASN A 281 -36.32 -11.17 21.67
N GLY A 282 -35.92 -11.13 20.39
CA GLY A 282 -36.13 -10.01 19.48
C GLY A 282 -35.07 -8.90 19.55
N GLU A 283 -34.08 -9.00 20.43
CA GLU A 283 -33.00 -8.02 20.53
C GLU A 283 -31.99 -8.17 19.38
N LYS A 284 -31.54 -7.04 18.83
CA LYS A 284 -30.53 -6.99 17.76
C LYS A 284 -29.16 -6.76 18.40
N LEU A 285 -28.33 -7.79 18.41
CA LEU A 285 -26.99 -7.73 18.98
C LEU A 285 -25.96 -7.54 17.88
N GLU A 286 -25.18 -6.44 17.95
CA GLU A 286 -24.06 -6.22 17.02
C GLU A 286 -22.83 -6.99 17.52
N LEU A 287 -22.48 -8.07 16.83
CA LEU A 287 -21.26 -8.83 17.11
C LEU A 287 -20.04 -8.01 16.70
N ALA A 288 -19.14 -7.75 17.65
CA ALA A 288 -17.84 -7.14 17.35
C ALA A 288 -17.04 -8.03 16.39
N PRO A 289 -16.32 -7.47 15.40
CA PRO A 289 -15.50 -8.25 14.50
C PRO A 289 -14.36 -8.92 15.30
N SER A 290 -14.43 -10.23 15.51
CA SER A 290 -13.35 -10.99 16.14
C SER A 290 -12.12 -10.97 15.22
N ARG A 291 -11.12 -10.15 15.58
CA ARG A 291 -9.86 -9.99 14.83
C ARG A 291 -8.98 -11.25 14.82
N HIS A 292 -9.28 -12.23 15.66
CA HIS A 292 -8.52 -13.47 15.79
C HIS A 292 -9.41 -14.68 15.49
N ALA A 293 -9.42 -15.07 14.21
CA ALA A 293 -9.92 -16.40 13.82
C ALA A 293 -8.91 -17.45 14.33
N GLY A 294 -9.04 -17.82 15.60
CA GLY A 294 -8.16 -18.79 16.27
C GLY A 294 -8.47 -18.95 17.76
N ALA A 295 -9.06 -17.94 18.40
CA ALA A 295 -9.62 -18.08 19.75
C ALA A 295 -11.14 -18.17 19.65
N GLY A 296 -11.72 -19.15 20.34
CA GLY A 296 -13.17 -19.32 20.43
C GLY A 296 -13.88 -18.02 20.85
N PHE A 297 -15.14 -17.93 20.47
CA PHE A 297 -16.02 -16.79 20.72
C PHE A 297 -15.98 -16.35 22.20
N THR A 298 -15.35 -15.21 22.50
CA THR A 298 -15.64 -14.45 23.71
C THR A 298 -16.78 -13.49 23.42
N LYS A 299 -17.91 -13.69 24.11
CA LYS A 299 -19.03 -12.75 24.13
C LYS A 299 -18.59 -11.54 24.95
N GLU A 300 -18.14 -10.47 24.30
CA GLU A 300 -18.06 -9.17 24.96
C GLU A 300 -19.42 -8.48 24.81
N GLU A 301 -20.13 -8.39 25.93
CA GLU A 301 -21.40 -7.72 26.07
C GLU A 301 -21.14 -6.20 26.01
N VAL A 302 -21.33 -5.61 24.83
CA VAL A 302 -21.33 -4.14 24.71
C VAL A 302 -22.66 -3.66 25.28
N THR A 303 -22.66 -3.29 26.56
CA THR A 303 -23.79 -2.65 27.22
C THR A 303 -24.17 -1.38 26.47
N GLY A 304 -25.28 -1.45 25.72
CA GLY A 304 -25.89 -0.30 25.08
C GLY A 304 -26.35 0.70 26.13
N GLY A 305 -25.76 1.89 26.12
CA GLY A 305 -26.23 3.02 26.92
C GLY A 305 -27.66 3.37 26.52
N ARG A 306 -28.59 3.26 27.48
CA ARG A 306 -29.86 3.98 27.47
C ARG A 306 -29.59 5.43 27.87
N ASN A 307 -29.71 6.34 26.90
CA ASN A 307 -30.50 7.59 26.92
C ASN A 307 -30.03 8.52 25.80
#